data_AF-A0A1M4WDC8-F1
#
_entry.id   AF-A0A1M4WDC8-F1
#
_cell.length_a   1.000
_cell.length_b   1.000
_cell.length_c   1.000
_cell.angle_alpha   90.00
_cell.angle_beta   90.00
_cell.angle_gamma   90.00
#
_symmetry.space_group_name_H-M   'P 1'
#
loop_
_entity.id
_entity.type
_entity.pdbx_description
1 polymer ?
#
loop_
_entity_poly.entity_id
_entity_poly.type
_entity_poly.pdbx_seq_one_letter_code
_entity_poly.pdbx_strand_id
1 'polypeptide(L)'
;MEEINKFTQREELKTYFETGKYPTQGQFGRFIDNYVHLNEFNFGIEVKPAGEYETKNYHFYVAKDLKNSHRGHINLEDTGNPPQDIDGYTHVLSRGFGYRYLNVKLSGELDIDKHKPKIIIKRYKQKKRLYSGYLKPPGFYKECNEDAITWGRQSEYPVTSTEMKLDINPVNYFRPGADYKEFYPAGTFNRPGSFRYSVHHRKPYSLIQMLLEIEVNGTKFRSNPVTIKILLGRDESDLINYIIN
;
A
#
# COMPACT_ATOMS: atom_id res chain seq x y z
N MET A 1 27.53 7.81 27.23
CA MET A 1 28.34 6.92 26.37
C MET A 1 27.41 6.38 25.32
N GLU A 2 27.73 6.55 24.04
CA GLU A 2 26.94 6.01 22.94
C GLU A 2 27.06 4.47 22.94
N GLU A 3 25.95 3.76 23.14
CA GLU A 3 25.90 2.32 22.96
C GLU A 3 26.04 1.98 21.48
N ILE A 4 27.22 1.49 21.12
CA ILE A 4 27.48 0.91 19.81
C ILE A 4 26.85 -0.49 19.81
N ASN A 5 25.57 -0.58 19.44
CA ASN A 5 24.86 -1.84 19.23
C ASN A 5 25.36 -2.53 17.95
N LYS A 6 26.53 -3.17 18.06
CA LYS A 6 27.07 -4.03 17.02
C LYS A 6 26.39 -5.40 17.12
N PHE A 7 25.51 -5.70 16.18
CA PHE A 7 24.76 -6.95 16.12
C PHE A 7 25.70 -8.16 16.06
N THR A 8 25.62 -9.04 17.07
CA THR A 8 26.33 -10.32 17.09
C THR A 8 25.62 -11.30 16.16
N GLN A 9 26.35 -11.97 15.26
CA GLN A 9 25.73 -12.84 14.26
C GLN A 9 25.31 -14.19 14.88
N ARG A 10 24.24 -14.81 14.35
CA ARG A 10 23.70 -16.10 14.83
C ARG A 10 24.76 -17.21 14.91
N GLU A 11 25.76 -17.18 14.06
CA GLU A 11 26.85 -18.18 14.03
C GLU A 11 27.84 -18.03 15.19
N GLU A 12 28.12 -16.80 15.63
CA GLU A 12 28.91 -16.54 16.85
C GLU A 12 28.17 -17.03 18.11
N LEU A 13 26.84 -16.88 18.13
CA LEU A 13 26.00 -17.39 19.21
C LEU A 13 26.04 -18.93 19.28
N LYS A 14 25.94 -19.59 18.13
CA LYS A 14 25.97 -21.06 18.03
C LYS A 14 27.29 -21.64 18.55
N THR A 15 28.41 -20.96 18.29
CA THR A 15 29.73 -21.38 18.77
C THR A 15 29.87 -21.32 20.30
N TYR A 16 29.24 -20.37 20.99
CA TYR A 16 29.27 -20.35 22.48
C TYR A 16 28.59 -21.58 23.08
N PHE A 17 27.46 -22.01 22.52
CA PHE A 17 26.73 -23.19 22.98
C PHE A 17 27.41 -24.51 22.57
N GLU A 18 27.97 -24.58 21.36
CA GLU A 18 28.65 -25.78 20.86
C GLU A 18 30.02 -26.03 21.51
N THR A 19 30.72 -24.96 21.92
CA THR A 19 32.07 -25.07 22.53
C THR A 19 32.07 -25.12 24.05
N GLY A 20 30.91 -24.97 24.70
CA GLY A 20 30.78 -25.01 26.16
C GLY A 20 31.43 -23.83 26.90
N LYS A 21 31.83 -22.77 26.17
CA LYS A 21 32.37 -21.54 26.76
C LYS A 21 31.22 -20.62 27.16
N TYR A 22 30.94 -20.54 28.46
CA TYR A 22 29.93 -19.65 28.99
C TYR A 22 30.33 -18.17 28.78
N PRO A 23 29.42 -17.31 28.31
CA PRO A 23 29.70 -15.89 28.16
C PRO A 23 29.88 -15.21 29.52
N THR A 24 30.74 -14.19 29.57
CA THR A 24 30.85 -13.29 30.73
C THR A 24 29.55 -12.53 30.95
N GLN A 25 29.30 -12.01 32.17
CA GLN A 25 28.09 -11.25 32.49
C GLN A 25 27.84 -10.07 31.53
N GLY A 26 28.90 -9.36 31.12
CA GLY A 26 28.78 -8.28 30.13
C GLY A 26 28.44 -8.76 28.71
N GLN A 27 28.94 -9.94 28.31
CA GLN A 27 28.56 -10.57 27.04
C GLN A 27 27.12 -11.10 27.09
N PHE A 28 26.69 -11.67 28.22
CA PHE A 28 25.32 -12.11 28.45
C PHE A 28 24.33 -10.94 28.46
N GLY A 29 24.68 -9.81 29.08
CA GLY A 29 23.90 -8.57 29.02
C GLY A 29 23.66 -8.15 27.57
N ARG A 30 24.73 -8.04 26.76
CA ARG A 30 24.63 -7.74 25.32
C ARG A 30 23.78 -8.75 24.55
N PHE A 31 23.78 -10.02 24.95
CA PHE A 31 22.93 -11.04 24.32
C PHE A 31 21.45 -10.83 24.64
N ILE A 32 21.11 -10.56 25.89
CA ILE A 32 19.75 -10.23 26.31
C ILE A 32 19.29 -8.95 25.62
N ASP A 33 20.12 -7.91 25.59
CA ASP A 33 19.81 -6.64 24.92
C ASP A 33 19.55 -6.89 23.42
N ASN A 34 20.40 -7.66 22.74
CA ASN A 34 20.17 -8.05 21.34
C ASN A 34 18.89 -8.87 21.13
N TYR A 35 18.50 -9.72 22.08
CA TYR A 35 17.29 -10.53 21.99
C TYR A 35 16.01 -9.72 22.27
N VAL A 36 16.08 -8.79 23.23
CA VAL A 36 15.06 -7.76 23.47
C VAL A 36 14.88 -6.90 22.23
N HIS A 37 15.98 -6.50 21.58
CA HIS A 37 15.94 -5.81 20.28
C HIS A 37 15.30 -6.69 19.18
N LEU A 38 15.62 -7.99 19.09
CA LEU A 38 14.96 -8.89 18.11
C LEU A 38 13.44 -9.00 18.35
N ASN A 39 12.98 -8.96 19.61
CA ASN A 39 11.56 -8.85 19.94
C ASN A 39 10.98 -7.47 19.56
N GLU A 40 11.72 -6.37 19.77
CA GLU A 40 11.35 -5.03 19.26
C GLU A 40 11.22 -5.03 17.72
N PHE A 41 11.93 -5.92 17.02
CA PHE A 41 11.88 -6.06 15.56
C PHE A 41 10.89 -7.11 15.03
N ASN A 42 10.15 -7.81 15.91
CA ASN A 42 9.08 -8.72 15.50
C ASN A 42 7.74 -7.98 15.39
N PHE A 43 7.68 -7.02 14.47
CA PHE A 43 6.51 -6.19 14.20
C PHE A 43 5.97 -6.44 12.79
N GLY A 44 4.71 -6.07 12.60
CA GLY A 44 4.01 -6.29 11.35
C GLY A 44 2.56 -5.88 11.43
N ILE A 45 1.82 -6.27 10.41
CA ILE A 45 0.40 -5.98 10.31
C ILE A 45 -0.37 -7.23 9.91
N GLU A 46 -1.52 -7.39 10.52
CA GLU A 46 -2.60 -8.25 10.05
C GLU A 46 -3.65 -7.36 9.41
N VAL A 47 -4.09 -7.70 8.20
CA VAL A 47 -5.08 -6.92 7.45
C VAL A 47 -6.28 -7.82 7.16
N LYS A 48 -7.48 -7.31 7.41
CA LYS A 48 -8.75 -7.99 7.08
C LYS A 48 -9.75 -6.98 6.52
N PRO A 49 -10.63 -7.36 5.57
CA PRO A 49 -11.77 -6.53 5.24
C PRO A 49 -12.67 -6.36 6.47
N ALA A 50 -13.16 -5.14 6.70
CA ALA A 50 -14.16 -4.89 7.73
C ALA A 50 -15.45 -5.69 7.46
N GLY A 51 -16.22 -5.98 8.52
CA GLY A 51 -17.54 -6.60 8.39
C GLY A 51 -18.57 -5.66 7.74
N GLU A 52 -18.45 -4.37 8.05
CA GLU A 52 -19.28 -3.29 7.51
C GLU A 52 -18.74 -2.82 6.15
N TYR A 53 -19.65 -2.34 5.30
CA TYR A 53 -19.31 -1.69 4.04
C TYR A 53 -19.97 -0.32 3.97
N GLU A 54 -19.38 0.58 3.19
CA GLU A 54 -19.92 1.90 2.90
C GLU A 54 -20.12 2.03 1.39
N THR A 55 -21.12 2.80 1.00
CA THR A 55 -21.34 3.16 -0.40
C THR A 55 -20.96 4.62 -0.60
N LYS A 56 -20.05 4.87 -1.54
CA LYS A 56 -19.63 6.22 -1.91
C LYS A 56 -19.89 6.47 -3.39
N ASN A 57 -20.35 7.67 -3.70
CA ASN A 57 -20.58 8.10 -5.06
C ASN A 57 -19.33 8.75 -5.63
N TYR A 58 -19.09 8.56 -6.92
CA TYR A 58 -17.95 9.15 -7.62
C TYR A 58 -18.38 9.72 -8.96
N HIS A 59 -17.77 10.85 -9.32
CA HIS A 59 -17.77 11.40 -10.67
C HIS A 59 -16.49 11.00 -11.39
N PHE A 60 -16.63 10.47 -12.60
CA PHE A 60 -15.52 10.02 -13.42
C PHE A 60 -15.31 10.95 -14.60
N TYR A 61 -14.04 11.23 -14.87
CA TYR A 61 -13.61 12.14 -15.90
C TYR A 61 -12.50 11.52 -16.74
N VAL A 62 -12.50 11.83 -18.02
CA VAL A 62 -11.45 11.43 -18.96
C VAL A 62 -10.87 12.68 -19.62
N ALA A 63 -9.56 12.68 -19.83
CA ALA A 63 -8.90 13.80 -20.49
C ALA A 63 -9.41 13.97 -21.93
N LYS A 64 -9.71 15.22 -22.32
CA LYS A 64 -10.10 15.61 -23.68
C LYS A 64 -8.97 15.36 -24.68
N ASP A 65 -7.73 15.58 -24.24
CA ASP A 65 -6.52 15.29 -25.01
C ASP A 65 -5.58 14.35 -24.24
N LEU A 66 -5.69 13.05 -24.54
CA LEU A 66 -4.85 12.01 -23.94
C LEU A 66 -3.35 12.18 -24.22
N LYS A 67 -2.96 12.86 -25.30
CA LYS A 67 -1.54 13.02 -25.66
C LYS A 67 -0.87 14.12 -24.86
N ASN A 68 -1.60 15.19 -24.58
CA ASN A 68 -1.06 16.38 -23.92
C ASN A 68 -1.47 16.50 -22.45
N SER A 69 -2.40 15.67 -21.99
CA SER A 69 -2.81 15.65 -20.59
C SER A 69 -1.82 14.86 -19.73
N HIS A 70 -1.43 15.44 -18.59
CA HIS A 70 -0.59 14.76 -17.60
C HIS A 70 -1.24 13.49 -17.03
N ARG A 71 -2.59 13.42 -17.06
CA ARG A 71 -3.38 12.27 -16.60
C ARG A 71 -4.48 12.00 -17.59
N GLY A 72 -4.74 10.72 -17.85
CA GLY A 72 -5.83 10.35 -18.75
C GLY A 72 -7.20 10.22 -18.07
N HIS A 73 -7.27 10.24 -16.73
CA HIS A 73 -8.54 10.19 -16.00
C HIS A 73 -8.43 10.85 -14.63
N ILE A 74 -9.59 11.25 -14.09
CA ILE A 74 -9.78 11.72 -12.72
C ILE A 74 -11.04 11.03 -12.17
N ASN A 75 -10.99 10.56 -10.94
CA ASN A 75 -12.15 10.10 -10.20
C ASN A 75 -12.28 11.01 -8.98
N LEU A 76 -13.43 11.65 -8.81
CA LEU A 76 -13.72 12.52 -7.66
C LEU A 76 -14.84 11.89 -6.84
N GLU A 77 -14.64 11.79 -5.53
CA GLU A 77 -15.69 11.41 -4.59
C GLU A 77 -16.75 12.52 -4.56
N ASP A 78 -18.01 12.14 -4.73
CA ASP A 78 -19.16 13.04 -4.70
C ASP A 78 -19.56 13.33 -3.25
N THR A 79 -19.52 14.61 -2.89
CA THR A 79 -19.88 15.13 -1.56
C THR A 79 -21.27 15.75 -1.52
N GLY A 80 -22.14 15.41 -2.48
CA GLY A 80 -23.49 15.95 -2.66
C GLY A 80 -23.56 17.08 -3.68
N ASN A 81 -22.56 17.21 -4.55
CA ASN A 81 -22.46 18.30 -5.53
C ASN A 81 -22.60 17.74 -6.96
N PRO A 82 -23.13 18.51 -7.91
CA PRO A 82 -23.11 18.09 -9.31
C PRO A 82 -21.66 17.94 -9.83
N PRO A 83 -21.45 17.16 -10.92
CA PRO A 83 -20.14 17.04 -11.54
C PRO A 83 -19.53 18.42 -11.83
N GLN A 84 -18.34 18.64 -11.28
CA GLN A 84 -17.58 19.87 -11.50
C GLN A 84 -17.08 19.92 -12.95
N ASP A 85 -17.04 21.12 -13.53
CA ASP A 85 -16.33 21.33 -14.80
C ASP A 85 -14.83 21.42 -14.51
N ILE A 86 -14.05 20.53 -15.13
CA ILE A 86 -12.61 20.43 -14.93
C ILE A 86 -11.94 20.70 -16.27
N ASP A 87 -11.13 21.76 -16.32
CA ASP A 87 -10.44 22.14 -17.55
C ASP A 87 -9.60 20.99 -18.10
N GLY A 88 -9.71 20.76 -19.42
CA GLY A 88 -9.05 19.65 -20.10
C GLY A 88 -9.67 18.26 -19.88
N TYR A 89 -10.76 18.13 -19.10
CA TYR A 89 -11.45 16.85 -18.89
C TYR A 89 -12.93 16.93 -19.27
N THR A 90 -13.48 15.77 -19.60
CA THR A 90 -14.91 15.57 -19.86
C THR A 90 -15.48 14.66 -18.78
N HIS A 91 -16.56 15.10 -18.14
CA HIS A 91 -17.34 14.22 -17.25
C HIS A 91 -17.97 13.11 -18.08
N VAL A 92 -17.92 11.90 -17.54
CA VAL A 92 -18.30 10.70 -18.26
C VAL A 92 -19.49 10.01 -17.60
N LEU A 93 -19.38 9.76 -16.30
CA LEU A 93 -20.40 9.03 -15.54
C LEU A 93 -20.32 9.41 -14.07
N SER A 94 -21.43 9.22 -13.38
CA SER A 94 -21.51 9.29 -11.91
C SER A 94 -22.04 7.95 -11.41
N ARG A 95 -21.40 7.36 -10.41
CA ARG A 95 -21.79 6.02 -9.92
C ARG A 95 -21.40 5.78 -8.47
N GLY A 96 -22.28 5.10 -7.74
CA GLY A 96 -22.05 4.56 -6.42
C GLY A 96 -21.23 3.26 -6.43
N PHE A 97 -20.26 3.18 -5.54
CA PHE A 97 -19.49 1.96 -5.27
C PHE A 97 -19.56 1.63 -3.79
N GLY A 98 -20.00 0.40 -3.51
CA GLY A 98 -19.89 -0.18 -2.18
C GLY A 98 -18.52 -0.79 -1.97
N TYR A 99 -17.85 -0.50 -0.85
CA TYR A 99 -16.59 -1.13 -0.48
C TYR A 99 -16.44 -1.28 1.02
N ARG A 100 -15.62 -2.26 1.42
CA ARG A 100 -15.25 -2.46 2.83
C ARG A 100 -14.01 -1.65 3.17
N TYR A 101 -13.96 -1.14 4.39
CA TYR A 101 -12.72 -0.64 4.97
C TYR A 101 -11.74 -1.80 5.21
N LEU A 102 -10.46 -1.49 5.39
CA LEU A 102 -9.47 -2.47 5.84
C LEU A 102 -9.26 -2.31 7.35
N ASN A 103 -9.59 -3.33 8.12
CA ASN A 103 -9.17 -3.43 9.52
C ASN A 103 -7.69 -3.82 9.53
N VAL A 104 -6.85 -2.97 10.10
CA VAL A 104 -5.42 -3.22 10.26
C VAL A 104 -5.13 -3.35 11.74
N LYS A 105 -4.50 -4.46 12.11
CA LYS A 105 -4.03 -4.74 13.47
C LYS A 105 -2.52 -4.89 13.46
N LEU A 106 -1.82 -4.22 14.37
CA LEU A 106 -0.39 -4.42 14.56
C LEU A 106 -0.13 -5.79 15.18
N SER A 107 0.87 -6.50 14.66
CA SER A 107 1.35 -7.74 15.30
C SER A 107 2.42 -7.40 16.33
N GLY A 108 2.25 -7.93 17.55
CA GLY A 108 3.16 -7.67 18.68
C GLY A 108 2.78 -6.44 19.50
N GLU A 109 3.48 -6.25 20.62
CA GLU A 109 3.36 -5.08 21.48
C GLU A 109 4.32 -3.99 20.97
N LEU A 110 3.85 -3.18 20.03
CA LEU A 110 4.60 -2.04 19.51
C LEU A 110 4.20 -0.76 20.24
N ASP A 111 5.18 -0.08 20.85
CA ASP A 111 5.00 1.25 21.41
C ASP A 111 4.88 2.29 20.27
N ILE A 112 3.66 2.78 20.06
CA ILE A 112 3.30 3.70 18.98
C ILE A 112 3.95 5.08 19.21
N ASP A 113 4.02 5.54 20.45
CA ASP A 113 4.54 6.86 20.78
C ASP A 113 6.06 6.92 20.61
N LYS A 114 6.74 5.84 21.02
CA LYS A 114 8.20 5.67 20.87
C LYS A 114 8.61 5.54 19.40
N HIS A 115 7.92 4.70 18.64
CA HIS A 115 8.38 4.27 17.31
C HIS A 115 7.72 4.98 16.13
N LYS A 116 6.67 5.77 16.38
CA LYS A 116 5.90 6.53 15.38
C LYS A 116 5.60 5.70 14.12
N PRO A 117 4.98 4.53 14.27
CA PRO A 117 4.72 3.63 13.16
C PRO A 117 3.88 4.28 12.08
N LYS A 118 4.10 3.84 10.85
CA LYS A 118 3.25 4.18 9.72
C LYS A 118 3.10 3.00 8.77
N ILE A 119 1.95 2.92 8.13
CA ILE A 119 1.67 1.93 7.10
C ILE A 119 2.06 2.52 5.76
N ILE A 120 2.89 1.79 5.01
CA ILE A 120 3.29 2.15 3.66
C ILE A 120 2.53 1.29 2.66
N ILE A 121 1.90 1.94 1.68
CA ILE A 121 1.28 1.26 0.54
C ILE A 121 2.21 1.34 -0.66
N LYS A 122 2.56 0.18 -1.21
CA LYS A 122 3.25 0.04 -2.49
C LYS A 122 2.29 -0.50 -3.53
N ARG A 123 2.35 0.05 -4.73
CA ARG A 123 1.56 -0.44 -5.88
C ARG A 123 2.43 -1.29 -6.78
N TYR A 124 1.86 -2.37 -7.30
CA TYR A 124 2.52 -3.14 -8.34
C TYR A 124 2.58 -2.33 -9.64
N LYS A 125 3.77 -2.22 -10.22
CA LYS A 125 4.00 -1.61 -11.53
C LYS A 125 4.60 -2.66 -12.46
N GLN A 126 4.08 -2.76 -13.67
CA GLN A 126 4.65 -3.64 -14.69
C GLN A 126 5.94 -3.05 -15.27
N LYS A 127 6.68 -3.89 -16.00
CA LYS A 127 7.91 -3.52 -16.69
C LYS A 127 7.66 -2.33 -17.62
N LYS A 128 8.44 -1.25 -17.49
CA LYS A 128 8.28 -0.02 -18.28
C LYS A 128 9.61 0.57 -18.71
N ARG A 129 9.77 0.79 -20.02
CA ARG A 129 10.87 1.60 -20.57
C ARG A 129 10.60 3.10 -20.36
N LEU A 130 11.45 3.79 -19.63
CA LEU A 130 11.35 5.24 -19.38
C LEU A 130 11.85 6.03 -20.61
N TYR A 131 11.58 7.34 -20.62
CA TYR A 131 12.08 8.24 -21.67
C TYR A 131 13.61 8.24 -21.75
N SER A 132 14.29 8.06 -20.61
CA SER A 132 15.75 7.88 -20.52
C SER A 132 16.28 6.59 -21.16
N GLY A 133 15.41 5.73 -21.70
CA GLY A 133 15.78 4.41 -22.22
C GLY A 133 15.89 3.32 -21.16
N TYR A 134 15.99 3.68 -19.86
CA TYR A 134 16.05 2.73 -18.75
C TYR A 134 14.80 1.84 -18.69
N LEU A 135 15.02 0.54 -18.49
CA LEU A 135 13.95 -0.46 -18.40
C LEU A 135 13.66 -0.77 -16.93
N LYS A 136 12.64 -0.11 -16.38
CA LYS A 136 12.21 -0.36 -15.01
C LYS A 136 11.61 -1.77 -14.91
N PRO A 137 12.13 -2.64 -14.01
CA PRO A 137 11.58 -3.99 -13.84
C PRO A 137 10.15 -3.94 -13.26
N PRO A 138 9.38 -5.03 -13.40
CA PRO A 138 8.11 -5.14 -12.71
C PRO A 138 8.33 -5.34 -11.20
N GLY A 139 7.43 -4.82 -10.37
CA GLY A 139 7.52 -4.96 -8.92
C GLY A 139 6.64 -4.00 -8.14
N PHE A 140 6.72 -4.07 -6.81
CA PHE A 140 6.00 -3.16 -5.92
C PHE A 140 6.81 -1.91 -5.63
N TYR A 141 6.25 -0.75 -5.93
CA TYR A 141 6.88 0.54 -5.73
C TYR A 141 6.02 1.44 -4.86
N LYS A 142 6.65 2.09 -3.89
CA LYS A 142 6.04 3.19 -3.15
C LYS A 142 5.81 4.35 -4.12
N GLU A 143 4.63 4.96 -4.04
CA GLU A 143 4.36 6.20 -4.76
C GLU A 143 4.88 7.40 -3.97
N CYS A 144 5.20 8.50 -4.66
CA CYS A 144 5.40 9.76 -3.96
C CYS A 144 4.07 10.17 -3.32
N ASN A 145 4.10 10.74 -2.11
CA ASN A 145 2.86 11.15 -1.43
C ASN A 145 2.10 12.20 -2.23
N GLU A 146 2.80 13.16 -2.84
CA GLU A 146 2.21 14.20 -3.69
C GLU A 146 1.50 13.59 -4.92
N ASP A 147 2.15 12.61 -5.55
CA ASP A 147 1.52 11.86 -6.65
C ASP A 147 0.28 11.11 -6.16
N ALA A 148 0.36 10.44 -5.01
CA ALA A 148 -0.76 9.68 -4.47
C ALA A 148 -1.95 10.59 -4.15
N ILE A 149 -1.72 11.72 -3.46
CA ILE A 149 -2.74 12.70 -3.10
C ILE A 149 -3.46 13.22 -4.33
N THR A 150 -2.70 13.57 -5.36
CA THR A 150 -3.29 14.06 -6.58
C THR A 150 -4.18 12.98 -7.22
N TRP A 151 -3.86 11.69 -7.10
CA TRP A 151 -4.73 10.56 -7.52
C TRP A 151 -5.89 10.26 -6.54
N GLY A 152 -6.14 11.07 -5.52
CA GLY A 152 -7.19 10.84 -4.53
C GLY A 152 -6.91 9.66 -3.59
N ARG A 153 -5.64 9.30 -3.40
CA ARG A 153 -5.21 8.20 -2.52
C ARG A 153 -4.04 8.62 -1.63
N GLN A 154 -3.63 7.75 -0.71
CA GLN A 154 -2.45 7.97 0.12
C GLN A 154 -1.49 6.80 0.00
N SER A 155 -0.18 7.09 0.03
CA SER A 155 0.88 6.06 0.06
C SER A 155 1.40 5.77 1.45
N GLU A 156 1.04 6.60 2.43
CA GLU A 156 1.45 6.50 3.82
C GLU A 156 0.27 6.82 4.72
N TYR A 157 0.05 5.99 5.74
CA TYR A 157 -0.99 6.19 6.73
C TYR A 157 -0.34 6.21 8.12
N PRO A 158 -0.50 7.27 8.92
CA PRO A 158 -0.02 7.29 10.29
C PRO A 158 -0.77 6.23 11.10
N VAL A 159 -0.05 5.48 11.93
CA VAL A 159 -0.65 4.51 12.84
C VAL A 159 -0.93 5.21 14.17
N THR A 160 -2.20 5.25 14.55
CA THR A 160 -2.67 5.94 15.77
C THR A 160 -3.06 4.99 16.88
N SER A 161 -3.27 3.72 16.57
CA SER A 161 -3.75 2.69 17.51
C SER A 161 -3.31 1.31 17.05
N THR A 162 -3.30 0.34 17.99
CA THR A 162 -2.95 -1.05 17.71
C THR A 162 -3.90 -1.71 16.71
N GLU A 163 -5.16 -1.28 16.68
CA GLU A 163 -6.14 -1.66 15.69
C GLU A 163 -6.81 -0.41 15.13
N MET A 164 -6.92 -0.32 13.80
CA MET A 164 -7.49 0.83 13.11
C MET A 164 -8.26 0.42 11.86
N LYS A 165 -9.26 1.21 11.49
CA LYS A 165 -9.97 1.10 10.21
C LYS A 165 -9.29 2.05 9.20
N LEU A 166 -8.92 1.52 8.03
CA LEU A 166 -8.32 2.30 6.95
C LEU A 166 -9.23 2.37 5.73
N ASP A 167 -9.46 3.62 5.28
CA ASP A 167 -9.96 3.90 3.94
C ASP A 167 -8.78 4.06 2.97
N ILE A 168 -8.62 3.11 2.06
CA ILE A 168 -7.63 3.26 1.00
C ILE A 168 -8.18 3.93 -0.26
N ASN A 169 -9.47 4.29 -0.28
CA ASN A 169 -10.19 4.80 -1.44
C ASN A 169 -9.98 3.90 -2.68
N PRO A 170 -10.49 2.65 -2.66
CA PRO A 170 -10.12 1.63 -3.62
C PRO A 170 -10.55 1.96 -5.06
N VAL A 171 -11.57 2.81 -5.26
CA VAL A 171 -12.01 3.30 -6.57
C VAL A 171 -10.88 4.02 -7.32
N ASN A 172 -10.03 4.75 -6.59
CA ASN A 172 -8.88 5.50 -7.15
C ASN A 172 -7.70 4.63 -7.59
N TYR A 173 -7.85 3.30 -7.50
CA TYR A 173 -6.94 2.33 -8.11
C TYR A 173 -7.41 1.87 -9.48
N PHE A 174 -8.56 2.37 -9.96
CA PHE A 174 -9.16 2.01 -11.23
C PHE A 174 -9.48 3.26 -12.07
N ARG A 175 -9.59 3.03 -13.38
CA ARG A 175 -10.00 4.02 -14.38
C ARG A 175 -11.21 3.49 -15.14
N PRO A 176 -12.14 4.35 -15.55
CA PRO A 176 -13.24 3.93 -16.42
C PRO A 176 -12.69 3.44 -17.77
N GLY A 177 -13.36 2.44 -18.34
CA GLY A 177 -13.15 1.94 -19.70
C GLY A 177 -13.67 2.90 -20.76
N ALA A 178 -13.49 2.56 -22.03
CA ALA A 178 -13.93 3.42 -23.14
C ALA A 178 -15.46 3.45 -23.30
N ASP A 179 -16.14 2.35 -22.96
CA ASP A 179 -17.59 2.21 -23.00
C ASP A 179 -18.26 2.54 -21.66
N TYR A 180 -17.46 2.89 -20.65
CA TYR A 180 -17.89 3.32 -19.33
C TYR A 180 -18.68 2.28 -18.53
N LYS A 181 -18.73 1.04 -19.03
CA LYS A 181 -19.34 -0.12 -18.36
C LYS A 181 -18.31 -0.94 -17.59
N GLU A 182 -17.06 -0.95 -18.05
CA GLU A 182 -15.94 -1.64 -17.42
C GLU A 182 -14.99 -0.65 -16.73
N PHE A 183 -14.23 -1.12 -15.74
CA PHE A 183 -13.08 -0.38 -15.21
C PHE A 183 -11.82 -1.23 -15.28
N TYR A 184 -10.68 -0.55 -15.41
CA TYR A 184 -9.36 -1.17 -15.50
C TYR A 184 -8.45 -0.60 -14.43
N PRO A 185 -7.39 -1.31 -13.99
CA PRO A 185 -6.43 -0.74 -13.06
C PRO A 185 -5.86 0.59 -13.57
N ALA A 186 -5.81 1.58 -12.69
CA ALA A 186 -5.33 2.92 -12.98
C ALA A 186 -3.82 2.91 -13.22
N GLY A 187 -3.42 3.45 -14.37
CA GLY A 187 -2.04 3.44 -14.85
C GLY A 187 -1.65 4.71 -15.59
N THR A 188 -0.34 4.93 -15.79
CA THR A 188 0.11 5.98 -16.72
C THR A 188 -0.21 5.53 -18.14
N PHE A 189 -1.01 6.34 -18.84
CA PHE A 189 -1.72 6.03 -20.10
C PHE A 189 -0.82 5.64 -21.29
N ASN A 190 0.47 6.00 -21.27
CA ASN A 190 1.27 6.00 -22.50
C ASN A 190 1.64 4.63 -23.08
N ARG A 191 1.19 3.49 -22.54
CA ARG A 191 1.40 2.18 -23.20
C ARG A 191 0.26 1.18 -23.00
N PRO A 192 -0.32 0.67 -24.11
CA PRO A 192 -1.07 -0.58 -24.10
C PRO A 192 -0.23 -1.67 -23.42
N GLY A 193 -0.82 -2.40 -22.47
CA GLY A 193 -0.13 -3.49 -21.76
C GLY A 193 0.71 -3.09 -20.55
N SER A 194 0.50 -1.91 -19.95
CA SER A 194 1.16 -1.49 -18.69
C SER A 194 0.47 -1.99 -17.40
N PHE A 195 -0.76 -2.52 -17.51
CA PHE A 195 -1.52 -3.16 -16.42
C PHE A 195 -2.36 -4.36 -16.92
N ARG A 196 -1.87 -5.14 -17.89
CA ARG A 196 -2.62 -6.34 -18.36
C ARG A 196 -2.50 -7.47 -17.34
N TYR A 197 -3.53 -7.68 -16.53
CA TYR A 197 -3.94 -9.01 -16.11
C TYR A 197 -5.36 -9.27 -16.62
N SER A 198 -5.44 -10.31 -17.46
CA SER A 198 -6.56 -10.95 -18.18
C SER A 198 -7.80 -10.11 -18.52
N VAL A 199 -7.85 -9.62 -19.76
CA VAL A 199 -9.11 -9.29 -20.47
C VAL A 199 -9.92 -10.56 -20.76
N HIS A 200 -9.30 -11.74 -20.66
CA HIS A 200 -9.93 -13.02 -20.91
C HIS A 200 -10.22 -13.72 -19.58
N HIS A 201 -11.48 -13.63 -19.14
CA HIS A 201 -12.14 -14.49 -18.14
C HIS A 201 -12.04 -14.16 -16.62
N ARG A 202 -11.51 -13.00 -16.18
CA ARG A 202 -11.50 -12.65 -14.73
C ARG A 202 -11.88 -11.20 -14.46
N LYS A 203 -12.45 -10.94 -13.26
CA LYS A 203 -12.74 -9.57 -12.80
C LYS A 203 -11.44 -8.75 -12.73
N PRO A 204 -11.45 -7.48 -13.20
CA PRO A 204 -10.31 -6.57 -13.06
C PRO A 204 -9.87 -6.40 -11.60
N TYR A 205 -8.56 -6.33 -11.37
CA TYR A 205 -8.01 -6.15 -10.03
C TYR A 205 -6.75 -5.28 -10.03
N SER A 206 -6.54 -4.53 -8.95
CA SER A 206 -5.31 -3.81 -8.65
C SER A 206 -4.55 -4.51 -7.54
N LEU A 207 -3.22 -4.55 -7.63
CA LEU A 207 -2.37 -5.24 -6.65
C LEU A 207 -1.55 -4.23 -5.85
N ILE A 208 -1.63 -4.33 -4.53
CA ILE A 208 -0.88 -3.51 -3.58
C ILE A 208 -0.14 -4.39 -2.57
N GLN A 209 0.87 -3.80 -1.93
CA GLN A 209 1.50 -4.31 -0.73
C GLN A 209 1.37 -3.29 0.37
N MET A 210 0.96 -3.75 1.56
CA MET A 210 0.97 -2.96 2.79
C MET A 210 2.09 -3.46 3.68
N LEU A 211 2.82 -2.56 4.32
CA LEU A 211 3.87 -2.90 5.29
C LEU A 211 3.91 -1.86 6.40
N LEU A 212 4.33 -2.29 7.59
CA LEU A 212 4.62 -1.37 8.69
C LEU A 212 6.04 -0.83 8.54
N GLU A 213 6.22 0.47 8.69
CA GLU A 213 7.52 1.12 8.84
C GLU A 213 7.58 1.73 10.24
N ILE A 214 8.64 1.44 10.97
CA ILE A 214 8.93 2.02 12.30
C ILE A 214 10.26 2.74 12.27
N GLU A 215 10.44 3.70 13.18
CA GLU A 215 11.70 4.37 13.40
C GLU A 215 12.31 3.96 14.75
N VAL A 216 13.57 3.52 14.72
CA VAL A 216 14.36 3.18 15.91
C VAL A 216 15.69 3.89 15.78
N ASN A 217 15.96 4.86 16.66
CA ASN A 217 17.22 5.61 16.70
C ASN A 217 17.62 6.20 15.32
N GLY A 218 16.65 6.78 14.60
CA GLY A 218 16.86 7.38 13.26
C GLY A 218 16.94 6.37 12.11
N THR A 219 16.91 5.07 12.39
CA THR A 219 16.92 4.01 11.37
C THR A 219 15.51 3.48 11.12
N LYS A 220 15.15 3.35 9.84
CA LYS A 220 13.83 2.87 9.42
C LYS A 220 13.84 1.36 9.21
N PHE A 221 12.97 0.67 9.93
CA PHE A 221 12.75 -0.77 9.80
C PHE A 221 11.40 -1.04 9.16
N ARG A 222 11.30 -2.13 8.39
CA ARG A 222 10.07 -2.50 7.68
C ARG A 222 9.68 -3.93 7.96
N SER A 223 8.39 -4.16 8.16
CA SER A 223 7.83 -5.49 8.33
C SER A 223 7.81 -6.26 7.00
N ASN A 224 7.50 -7.56 7.10
CA ASN A 224 7.08 -8.32 5.94
C ASN A 224 5.82 -7.67 5.30
N PRO A 225 5.74 -7.62 3.96
CA PRO A 225 4.61 -7.02 3.28
C PRO A 225 3.42 -7.98 3.23
N VAL A 226 2.22 -7.46 3.46
CA VAL A 226 0.95 -8.13 3.20
C VAL A 226 0.49 -7.78 1.80
N THR A 227 0.24 -8.78 0.95
CA THR A 227 -0.14 -8.55 -0.45
C THR A 227 -1.65 -8.54 -0.59
N ILE A 228 -2.21 -7.48 -1.16
CA ILE A 228 -3.66 -7.31 -1.30
C ILE A 228 -4.03 -7.12 -2.75
N LYS A 229 -4.97 -7.95 -3.22
CA LYS A 229 -5.67 -7.78 -4.50
C LYS A 229 -6.97 -7.05 -4.23
N ILE A 230 -7.08 -5.83 -4.72
CA ILE A 230 -8.32 -5.05 -4.76
C ILE A 230 -9.09 -5.53 -5.98
N LEU A 231 -10.22 -6.20 -5.77
CA LEU A 231 -11.11 -6.65 -6.83
C LEU A 231 -12.16 -5.57 -7.08
N LEU A 232 -12.28 -5.15 -8.33
CA LEU A 232 -13.30 -4.19 -8.70
C LEU A 232 -14.71 -4.81 -8.58
N GLY A 233 -15.59 -4.08 -7.89
CA GLY A 233 -17.02 -4.31 -7.87
C GLY A 233 -17.71 -3.71 -9.10
N ARG A 234 -18.77 -4.35 -9.60
CA ARG A 234 -19.52 -3.80 -10.75
C ARG A 234 -20.38 -2.62 -10.34
N ASP A 235 -21.12 -2.71 -9.25
CA ASP A 235 -22.10 -1.73 -8.77
C ASP A 235 -22.35 -1.90 -7.26
N GLU A 236 -23.39 -1.26 -6.73
CA GLU A 236 -23.83 -1.34 -5.34
C GLU A 236 -24.16 -2.78 -4.87
N SER A 237 -24.52 -3.69 -5.79
CA SER A 237 -24.80 -5.10 -5.49
C SER A 237 -23.56 -5.99 -5.54
N ASP A 238 -22.47 -5.52 -6.15
CA ASP A 238 -21.19 -6.21 -6.27
C ASP A 238 -20.09 -5.34 -5.68
N LEU A 239 -19.91 -5.44 -4.36
CA LEU A 239 -18.95 -4.64 -3.61
C LEU A 239 -17.51 -4.83 -4.11
N ILE A 240 -16.72 -3.76 -4.07
CA ILE A 240 -15.26 -3.88 -4.13
C ILE A 240 -14.80 -4.73 -2.95
N ASN A 241 -13.98 -5.74 -3.24
CA ASN A 241 -13.54 -6.73 -2.27
C ASN A 241 -12.01 -6.90 -2.30
N TYR A 242 -11.46 -7.53 -1.26
CA TYR A 242 -10.02 -7.70 -1.10
C TYR A 242 -9.67 -9.18 -0.92
N ILE A 243 -8.71 -9.67 -1.70
CA ILE A 243 -8.04 -10.94 -1.42
C ILE A 243 -6.69 -10.62 -0.78
N ILE A 244 -6.48 -11.12 0.42
CA ILE A 244 -5.30 -10.84 1.25
C ILE A 244 -4.45 -12.11 1.31
N ASN A 245 -3.17 -11.99 0.95
CA ASN A 245 -2.18 -13.05 0.87
C ASN A 245 -0.97 -12.74 1.74
#